data_AF-A0A9K3KMU7-F1
#
_entry.id   AF-A0A9K3KMU7-F1
#
_cell.length_a   1.000
_cell.length_b   1.000
_cell.length_c   1.000
_cell.angle_alpha   90.00
_cell.angle_beta   90.00
_cell.angle_gamma   90.00
#
_symmetry.space_group_name_H-M   'P 1'
#
loop_
_entity.id
_entity.type
_entity.pdbx_description
1 polymer ?
#
loop_
_entity_poly.entity_id
_entity_poly.type
_entity_poly.pdbx_seq_one_letter_code
_entity_poly.pdbx_strand_id
1 'polypeptide(L)'
;MFCRRLCDLPNSSRRTFHHIKGHQDTQVALDKLSRPAKLNVQADKLARNYQRLSSHKNIPAPMIEGTHCHLIYNGQTIASKHRKHIRDHRRTKKLKTYIQQKTQMSEAAFADIDWQSHERSVHTFKDGPHIFLVKFLHGWLPVGKLVSRYDPIKYPSACPSCDEPSEDSKHYLACPNPERRKWHAALKTSLRHRCESADADPALLLWGLNHWLQGTPIPAHRIPERIAHLLHSQTTIGWYNFLLGRWSKHWTTLQLQYLQRYHIEVKNKNHGLSLSSNIDEVFHLIRTAPPDNLTPTMASRQRTPTQTTRPINTYFLPHRITPPTPTMETTTTTARTTSTSNNPTTIIPTDKQTLTNEQIRSFPCHITPSPPR
;
A
#
# COMPACT_ATOMS: atom_id res chain seq x y z
N MET A 1 1.74 -21.99 -39.68
CA MET A 1 2.33 -21.50 -40.94
C MET A 1 1.47 -20.36 -41.49
N PHE A 2 1.49 -19.15 -40.90
CA PHE A 2 0.90 -17.94 -41.49
C PHE A 2 1.53 -16.71 -40.82
N CYS A 3 2.81 -16.49 -41.10
CA CYS A 3 3.45 -15.19 -40.97
C CYS A 3 4.21 -14.97 -42.29
N ARG A 4 3.46 -14.81 -43.39
CA ARG A 4 4.05 -14.26 -44.61
C ARG A 4 4.25 -12.78 -44.35
N ARG A 5 5.49 -12.35 -44.49
CA ARG A 5 5.92 -10.95 -44.38
C ARG A 5 4.98 -10.09 -45.21
N LEU A 6 4.44 -9.04 -44.61
CA LEU A 6 3.72 -7.96 -45.29
C LEU A 6 4.61 -7.18 -46.31
N CYS A 7 5.83 -7.65 -46.56
CA CYS A 7 6.84 -7.03 -47.40
C CYS A 7 6.72 -7.42 -48.89
N ASP A 8 5.94 -8.45 -49.24
CA ASP A 8 5.86 -8.96 -50.63
C ASP A 8 4.58 -8.51 -51.36
N LEU A 9 3.92 -7.45 -50.88
CA LEU A 9 2.74 -6.89 -51.55
C LEU A 9 3.20 -5.82 -52.56
N PRO A 10 2.75 -5.89 -53.82
CA PRO A 10 3.15 -4.94 -54.86
C PRO A 10 2.86 -3.51 -54.41
N ASN A 11 3.83 -2.63 -54.70
CA ASN A 11 4.00 -1.29 -54.16
C ASN A 11 3.00 -0.27 -54.76
N SER A 12 1.70 -0.58 -54.84
CA SER A 12 0.71 0.26 -55.54
C SER A 12 -0.58 0.60 -54.78
N SER A 13 -0.68 0.30 -53.48
CA SER A 13 -1.75 0.88 -52.65
C SER A 13 -1.14 1.54 -51.42
N ARG A 14 -1.11 2.88 -51.38
CA ARG A 14 -0.73 3.64 -50.19
C ARG A 14 -1.74 3.33 -49.09
N ARG A 15 -1.38 2.43 -48.17
CA ARG A 15 -2.27 2.02 -47.06
C ARG A 15 -2.40 3.18 -46.10
N THR A 16 -3.60 3.73 -45.98
CA THR A 16 -3.92 4.71 -44.96
C THR A 16 -4.45 3.99 -43.73
N PHE A 17 -3.80 4.22 -42.59
CA PHE A 17 -4.28 3.73 -41.31
C PHE A 17 -5.16 4.81 -40.69
N HIS A 18 -6.37 4.44 -40.29
CA HIS A 18 -7.28 5.32 -39.58
C HIS A 18 -7.48 4.80 -38.17
N HIS A 19 -7.08 5.60 -37.18
CA HIS A 19 -7.32 5.29 -35.78
C HIS A 19 -8.81 5.45 -35.46
N ILE A 20 -9.43 4.39 -34.94
CA ILE A 20 -10.80 4.39 -34.46
C ILE A 20 -10.76 4.51 -32.94
N LYS A 21 -11.42 5.52 -32.38
CA LYS A 21 -11.46 5.74 -30.94
C LYS A 21 -12.17 4.56 -30.26
N GLY A 22 -11.63 4.10 -29.13
CA GLY A 22 -12.29 3.09 -28.29
C GLY A 22 -13.52 3.64 -27.55
N HIS A 23 -14.41 2.74 -27.15
CA HIS A 23 -15.55 3.01 -26.26
C HIS A 23 -16.47 4.18 -26.67
N GLN A 24 -16.68 4.40 -27.98
CA GLN A 24 -17.57 5.45 -28.47
C GLN A 24 -19.05 5.20 -28.12
N ASP A 25 -19.41 3.96 -27.83
CA ASP A 25 -20.72 3.50 -27.36
C ASP A 25 -21.10 4.04 -25.97
N THR A 26 -20.14 4.60 -25.22
CA THR A 26 -20.41 5.23 -23.91
C THR A 26 -21.08 6.60 -24.02
N GLN A 27 -20.96 7.28 -25.17
CA GLN A 27 -21.50 8.63 -25.37
C GLN A 27 -22.49 8.72 -26.53
N VAL A 28 -22.41 7.79 -27.49
CA VAL A 28 -23.25 7.78 -28.69
C VAL A 28 -23.90 6.41 -28.82
N ALA A 29 -25.20 6.40 -29.09
CA ALA A 29 -25.94 5.16 -29.29
C ALA A 29 -25.34 4.34 -30.44
N LEU A 30 -25.30 3.01 -30.26
CA LEU A 30 -24.62 2.07 -31.16
C LEU A 30 -25.06 2.19 -32.61
N ASP A 31 -26.34 2.41 -32.86
CA ASP A 31 -26.96 2.62 -34.17
C ASP A 31 -26.38 3.83 -34.92
N LYS A 32 -26.04 4.90 -34.19
CA LYS A 32 -25.46 6.14 -34.72
C LYS A 32 -23.95 6.09 -34.97
N LEU A 33 -23.29 5.00 -34.58
CA LEU A 33 -21.86 4.82 -34.84
C LEU A 33 -21.58 4.41 -36.29
N SER A 34 -20.42 4.84 -36.80
CA SER A 34 -19.90 4.35 -38.08
C SER A 34 -19.65 2.84 -38.03
N ARG A 35 -19.69 2.17 -39.19
CA ARG A 35 -19.45 0.72 -39.24
C ARG A 35 -18.12 0.29 -38.60
N PRO A 36 -16.98 0.99 -38.83
CA PRO A 36 -15.72 0.65 -38.16
C PRO A 36 -15.79 0.79 -36.64
N ALA A 37 -16.49 1.81 -36.13
CA ALA A 37 -16.70 1.99 -34.69
C ALA A 37 -17.58 0.88 -34.08
N LYS A 38 -18.65 0.49 -34.76
CA LYS A 38 -19.51 -0.65 -34.36
C LYS A 38 -18.71 -1.95 -34.24
N LEU A 39 -17.85 -2.24 -35.23
CA LEU A 39 -16.99 -3.42 -35.22
C LEU A 39 -15.96 -3.38 -34.08
N ASN A 40 -15.38 -2.22 -33.79
CA ASN A 40 -14.45 -2.06 -32.67
C ASN A 40 -15.13 -2.35 -31.32
N VAL A 41 -16.36 -1.83 -31.12
CA VAL A 41 -17.16 -2.11 -29.91
C VAL A 41 -17.49 -3.60 -29.78
N GLN A 42 -17.87 -4.25 -30.89
CA GLN A 42 -18.11 -5.70 -30.90
C GLN A 42 -16.85 -6.50 -30.58
N ALA A 43 -15.71 -6.14 -31.17
CA ALA A 43 -14.43 -6.76 -30.88
C ALA A 43 -14.04 -6.63 -29.40
N ASP A 44 -14.18 -5.44 -28.82
CA ASP A 44 -13.96 -5.20 -27.37
C ASP A 44 -14.90 -6.04 -26.50
N LYS A 45 -16.17 -6.17 -26.90
CA LYS A 45 -17.16 -7.00 -26.18
C LYS A 45 -16.77 -8.48 -26.22
N LEU A 46 -16.39 -8.99 -27.38
CA LEU A 46 -15.95 -10.37 -27.56
C LEU A 46 -14.66 -10.64 -26.77
N ALA A 47 -13.68 -9.73 -26.83
CA ALA A 47 -12.44 -9.83 -26.07
C ALA A 47 -12.69 -9.84 -24.55
N ARG A 48 -13.57 -8.95 -24.04
CA ARG A 48 -13.97 -8.94 -22.62
C ARG A 48 -14.69 -10.22 -22.21
N ASN A 49 -15.59 -10.75 -23.04
CA ASN A 49 -16.28 -12.01 -22.77
C ASN A 49 -15.28 -13.18 -22.73
N TYR A 50 -14.37 -13.25 -23.69
CA TYR A 50 -13.32 -14.25 -23.72
C TYR A 50 -12.44 -14.16 -22.46
N GLN A 51 -11.99 -12.97 -22.05
CA GLN A 51 -11.21 -12.79 -20.83
C GLN A 51 -11.96 -13.25 -19.57
N ARG A 52 -13.28 -13.07 -19.50
CA ARG A 52 -14.11 -13.50 -18.35
C ARG A 52 -14.34 -15.00 -18.31
N LEU A 53 -14.54 -15.62 -19.48
CA LEU A 53 -14.96 -17.02 -19.60
C LEU A 53 -13.79 -17.98 -19.79
N SER A 54 -12.64 -17.51 -20.28
CA SER A 54 -11.50 -18.37 -20.57
C SER A 54 -10.68 -18.67 -19.31
N SER A 55 -10.28 -19.92 -19.16
CA SER A 55 -9.32 -20.40 -18.16
C SER A 55 -7.87 -20.29 -18.63
N HIS A 56 -7.60 -19.53 -19.71
CA HIS A 56 -6.27 -19.42 -20.27
C HIS A 56 -5.33 -18.77 -19.24
N LYS A 57 -4.25 -19.50 -18.91
CA LYS A 57 -3.18 -18.97 -18.07
C LYS A 57 -2.54 -17.80 -18.81
N ASN A 58 -2.26 -16.70 -18.11
CA ASN A 58 -1.45 -15.61 -18.64
C ASN A 58 -0.02 -16.12 -18.86
N ILE A 59 0.23 -16.73 -20.02
CA ILE A 59 1.57 -17.16 -20.41
C ILE A 59 2.37 -15.88 -20.70
N PRO A 60 3.60 -15.75 -20.17
CA PRO A 60 4.48 -14.65 -20.54
C PRO A 60 4.56 -14.52 -22.06
N ALA A 61 4.46 -13.29 -22.58
CA ALA A 61 4.60 -13.07 -24.01
C ALA A 61 5.94 -13.65 -24.48
N PRO A 62 5.96 -14.55 -25.47
CA PRO A 62 7.20 -15.12 -25.98
C PRO A 62 8.05 -14.01 -26.59
N MET A 63 9.38 -14.15 -26.49
CA MET A 63 10.28 -13.26 -27.24
C MET A 63 10.05 -13.52 -28.73
N ILE A 64 9.57 -12.51 -29.44
CA ILE A 64 9.47 -12.54 -30.90
C ILE A 64 10.85 -12.25 -31.52
N GLU A 65 11.08 -12.79 -32.70
CA GLU A 65 12.30 -12.53 -33.47
C GLU A 65 12.47 -11.01 -33.70
N GLY A 66 13.60 -10.46 -33.25
CA GLY A 66 13.88 -9.01 -33.24
C GLY A 66 13.72 -8.33 -31.86
N THR A 67 13.14 -8.99 -30.87
CA THR A 67 13.18 -8.48 -29.49
C THR A 67 14.44 -8.94 -28.79
N HIS A 68 15.32 -8.00 -28.44
CA HIS A 68 16.62 -8.32 -27.82
C HIS A 68 16.53 -8.59 -26.31
N CYS A 69 15.54 -8.05 -25.61
CA CYS A 69 15.35 -8.29 -24.19
C CYS A 69 13.90 -8.07 -23.75
N HIS A 70 13.44 -8.84 -22.76
CA HIS A 70 12.18 -8.64 -22.05
C HIS A 70 12.46 -8.45 -20.55
N LEU A 71 11.72 -7.56 -19.90
CA LEU A 71 11.69 -7.52 -18.44
C LEU A 71 10.58 -8.46 -17.95
N ILE A 72 10.95 -9.49 -17.20
CA ILE A 72 10.00 -10.42 -16.57
C ILE A 72 9.94 -10.12 -15.07
N TYR A 73 8.73 -10.02 -14.53
CA TYR A 73 8.49 -9.81 -13.11
C TYR A 73 7.27 -10.62 -12.65
N ASN A 74 7.41 -11.37 -11.55
CA ASN A 74 6.38 -12.29 -11.04
C ASN A 74 5.78 -13.20 -12.13
N GLY A 75 6.63 -13.70 -13.03
CA GLY A 75 6.19 -14.56 -14.14
C GLY A 75 5.37 -13.83 -15.20
N GLN A 76 5.42 -12.51 -15.27
CA GLN A 76 4.74 -11.71 -16.29
C GLN A 76 5.73 -10.81 -17.05
N THR A 77 5.53 -10.71 -18.36
CA THR A 77 6.30 -9.79 -19.21
C THR A 77 5.82 -8.36 -18.97
N ILE A 78 6.73 -7.48 -18.52
CA ILE A 78 6.47 -6.05 -18.40
C ILE A 78 6.77 -5.40 -19.75
N ALA A 79 5.72 -4.91 -20.42
CA ALA A 79 5.84 -4.26 -21.72
C ALA A 79 6.15 -2.75 -21.64
N SER A 80 5.93 -2.11 -20.48
CA SER A 80 6.09 -0.66 -20.34
C SER A 80 6.37 -0.23 -18.90
N LYS A 81 6.66 1.07 -18.69
CA LYS A 81 6.87 1.67 -17.34
C LYS A 81 7.96 0.96 -16.52
N HIS A 82 8.97 0.40 -17.17
CA HIS A 82 10.08 -0.35 -16.56
C HIS A 82 10.67 0.32 -15.31
N ARG A 83 10.95 1.64 -15.38
CA ARG A 83 11.49 2.40 -14.24
C ARG A 83 10.58 2.36 -13.01
N LYS A 84 9.26 2.44 -13.18
CA LYS A 84 8.30 2.34 -12.07
C LYS A 84 8.36 0.94 -11.47
N HIS A 85 8.24 -0.10 -12.29
CA HIS A 85 8.29 -1.48 -11.83
C HIS A 85 9.59 -1.82 -11.07
N ILE A 86 10.74 -1.37 -11.57
CA ILE A 86 12.04 -1.59 -10.90
C ILE A 86 12.08 -0.87 -9.54
N ARG A 87 11.62 0.40 -9.49
CA ARG A 87 11.58 1.18 -8.24
C ARG A 87 10.63 0.57 -7.22
N ASP A 88 9.44 0.20 -7.67
CA ASP A 88 8.41 -0.42 -6.84
C ASP A 88 8.96 -1.72 -6.29
N HIS A 89 9.51 -2.61 -7.13
CA HIS A 89 10.11 -3.87 -6.69
C HIS A 89 11.20 -3.68 -5.62
N ARG A 90 12.14 -2.75 -5.85
CA ARG A 90 13.22 -2.46 -4.89
C ARG A 90 12.69 -1.94 -3.55
N ARG A 91 11.60 -1.18 -3.56
CA ARG A 91 11.03 -0.55 -2.35
C ARG A 91 10.05 -1.47 -1.62
N THR A 92 9.27 -2.27 -2.35
CA THR A 92 8.21 -3.12 -1.80
C THR A 92 8.76 -4.08 -0.75
N LYS A 93 9.92 -4.71 -0.97
CA LYS A 93 10.51 -5.62 0.03
C LYS A 93 10.77 -4.93 1.37
N LYS A 94 11.39 -3.74 1.34
CA LYS A 94 11.68 -2.96 2.56
C LYS A 94 10.39 -2.45 3.21
N LEU A 95 9.45 -1.93 2.42
CA LEU A 95 8.18 -1.41 2.91
C LEU A 95 7.34 -2.50 3.56
N LYS A 96 7.23 -3.67 2.92
CA LYS A 96 6.57 -4.84 3.45
C LYS A 96 7.18 -5.28 4.79
N THR A 97 8.52 -5.41 4.85
CA THR A 97 9.24 -5.76 6.07
C THR A 97 8.94 -4.76 7.19
N TYR A 98 8.99 -3.45 6.88
CA TYR A 98 8.66 -2.39 7.83
C TYR A 98 7.22 -2.50 8.35
N ILE A 99 6.24 -2.70 7.46
CA ILE A 99 4.84 -2.84 7.85
C ILE A 99 4.66 -4.07 8.74
N GLN A 100 5.16 -5.24 8.34
CA GLN A 100 5.06 -6.48 9.11
C GLN A 100 5.68 -6.36 10.51
N GLN A 101 6.87 -5.77 10.61
CA GLN A 101 7.52 -5.52 11.90
C GLN A 101 6.73 -4.54 12.76
N LYS A 102 6.21 -3.47 12.17
CA LYS A 102 5.47 -2.44 12.91
C LYS A 102 4.10 -2.94 13.39
N THR A 103 3.43 -3.79 12.61
CA THR A 103 2.10 -4.31 12.94
C THR A 103 2.12 -5.69 13.58
N GLN A 104 3.28 -6.35 13.65
CA GLN A 104 3.42 -7.76 14.04
C GLN A 104 2.55 -8.70 13.18
N MET A 105 2.37 -8.35 11.91
CA MET A 105 1.51 -9.09 10.98
C MET A 105 2.28 -10.23 10.33
N SER A 106 1.67 -11.41 10.30
CA SER A 106 2.23 -12.58 9.62
C SER A 106 2.29 -12.39 8.10
N GLU A 107 3.14 -13.18 7.45
CA GLU A 107 3.22 -13.21 5.99
C GLU A 107 1.89 -13.58 5.33
N ALA A 108 1.18 -14.57 5.89
CA ALA A 108 -0.13 -14.98 5.43
C ALA A 108 -1.15 -13.84 5.52
N ALA A 109 -1.23 -13.15 6.67
CA ALA A 109 -2.12 -12.02 6.85
C ALA A 109 -1.79 -10.87 5.88
N PHE A 110 -0.50 -10.58 5.69
CA PHE A 110 -0.06 -9.54 4.75
C PHE A 110 -0.46 -9.86 3.31
N ALA A 111 -0.31 -11.11 2.88
CA ALA A 111 -0.67 -11.58 1.55
C ALA A 111 -2.20 -11.64 1.33
N ASP A 112 -2.98 -11.62 2.40
CA ASP A 112 -4.44 -11.68 2.35
C ASP A 112 -5.12 -10.31 2.24
N ILE A 113 -4.34 -9.24 2.40
CA ILE A 113 -4.82 -7.86 2.19
C ILE A 113 -5.04 -7.59 0.70
N ASP A 114 -6.15 -6.94 0.37
CA ASP A 114 -6.40 -6.37 -0.95
C ASP A 114 -5.57 -5.09 -1.16
N TRP A 115 -4.29 -5.29 -1.47
CA TRP A 115 -3.35 -4.20 -1.76
C TRP A 115 -3.75 -3.41 -3.00
N GLN A 116 -4.50 -4.01 -3.94
CA GLN A 116 -4.93 -3.32 -5.14
C GLN A 116 -6.00 -2.26 -4.82
N SER A 117 -7.01 -2.62 -4.03
CA SER A 117 -8.00 -1.67 -3.54
C SER A 117 -7.35 -0.61 -2.66
N HIS A 118 -6.44 -1.01 -1.75
CA HIS A 118 -5.67 -0.09 -0.92
C HIS A 118 -4.88 0.94 -1.73
N GLU A 119 -4.08 0.50 -2.72
CA GLU A 119 -3.26 1.37 -3.57
C GLU A 119 -4.13 2.36 -4.34
N ARG A 120 -5.25 1.91 -4.90
CA ARG A 120 -6.19 2.78 -5.62
C ARG A 120 -6.73 3.86 -4.71
N SER A 121 -7.18 3.50 -3.50
CA SER A 121 -7.70 4.46 -2.54
C SER A 121 -6.65 5.48 -2.13
N VAL A 122 -5.42 5.05 -1.81
CA VAL A 122 -4.34 5.98 -1.46
C VAL A 122 -4.07 6.96 -2.60
N HIS A 123 -4.16 6.51 -3.85
CA HIS A 123 -3.93 7.35 -5.02
C HIS A 123 -5.06 8.32 -5.37
N THR A 124 -6.26 8.20 -4.77
CA THR A 124 -7.33 9.19 -4.96
C THR A 124 -6.99 10.52 -4.28
N PHE A 125 -6.26 10.47 -3.16
CA PHE A 125 -5.82 11.65 -2.42
C PHE A 125 -4.60 12.32 -3.08
N LYS A 126 -4.63 13.65 -3.17
CA LYS A 126 -3.52 14.48 -3.69
C LYS A 126 -3.03 15.45 -2.63
N ASP A 127 -1.83 16.00 -2.83
CA ASP A 127 -1.25 17.10 -2.04
C ASP A 127 -1.32 16.90 -0.50
N GLY A 128 -1.83 17.89 0.22
CA GLY A 128 -1.98 17.88 1.67
C GLY A 128 -2.72 16.65 2.21
N PRO A 129 -3.91 16.31 1.67
CA PRO A 129 -4.62 15.07 2.03
C PRO A 129 -3.77 13.80 1.89
N HIS A 130 -2.97 13.68 0.83
CA HIS A 130 -2.07 12.53 0.66
C HIS A 130 -0.96 12.49 1.73
N ILE A 131 -0.39 13.65 2.09
CA ILE A 131 0.62 13.74 3.16
C ILE A 131 0.03 13.30 4.51
N PHE A 132 -1.16 13.78 4.84
CA PHE A 132 -1.87 13.35 6.05
C PHE A 132 -2.09 11.83 6.04
N LEU A 133 -2.60 11.30 4.92
CA LEU A 133 -2.90 9.88 4.78
C LEU A 133 -1.65 9.02 4.96
N VAL A 134 -0.53 9.37 4.33
CA VAL A 134 0.73 8.63 4.51
C VAL A 134 1.18 8.65 5.97
N LYS A 135 1.10 9.80 6.66
CA LYS A 135 1.41 9.88 8.10
C LYS A 135 0.47 9.01 8.92
N PHE A 136 -0.83 9.02 8.62
CA PHE A 136 -1.83 8.19 9.27
C PHE A 136 -1.58 6.69 9.10
N LEU A 137 -1.42 6.23 7.86
CA LEU A 137 -1.20 4.82 7.50
C LEU A 137 0.05 4.21 8.13
N HIS A 138 1.05 5.05 8.38
CA HIS A 138 2.28 4.65 9.02
C HIS A 138 2.33 5.00 10.51
N GLY A 139 1.25 5.52 11.12
CA GLY A 139 1.20 5.83 12.56
C GLY A 139 2.19 6.91 12.99
N TRP A 140 2.30 7.97 12.19
CA TRP A 140 3.16 9.14 12.38
C TRP A 140 2.33 10.41 12.62
N LEU A 141 1.04 10.27 12.93
CA LEU A 141 0.25 11.39 13.43
C LEU A 141 0.82 11.88 14.76
N PRO A 142 0.77 13.19 15.04
CA PRO A 142 1.31 13.79 16.26
C PRO A 142 0.41 13.51 17.47
N VAL A 143 0.22 12.23 17.81
CA VAL A 143 -0.48 11.76 19.01
C VAL A 143 0.44 11.81 20.23
N GLY A 144 -0.12 11.86 21.44
CA GLY A 144 0.60 12.03 22.72
C GLY A 144 1.91 11.22 22.81
N LYS A 145 1.84 9.91 22.59
CA LYS A 145 3.00 8.99 22.64
C LYS A 145 4.11 9.32 21.63
N LEU A 146 3.76 9.91 20.48
CA LEU A 146 4.75 10.30 19.48
C LEU A 146 5.35 11.66 19.83
N VAL A 147 4.52 12.65 20.19
CA VAL A 147 4.99 14.01 20.45
C VAL A 147 5.80 14.13 21.74
N SER A 148 5.48 13.30 22.74
CA SER A 148 6.22 13.22 24.00
C SER A 148 7.67 12.80 23.82
N ARG A 149 8.01 12.12 22.71
CA ARG A 149 9.41 11.76 22.39
C ARG A 149 10.28 12.97 22.04
N TYR A 150 9.69 14.09 21.63
CA TYR A 150 10.44 15.31 21.28
C TYR A 150 10.69 16.17 22.52
N ASP A 151 9.69 16.33 23.38
CA ASP A 151 9.77 17.09 24.63
C ASP A 151 8.70 16.57 25.61
N PRO A 152 9.05 15.67 26.54
CA PRO A 152 8.10 15.07 27.47
C PRO A 152 7.49 16.05 28.47
N ILE A 153 8.22 17.14 28.79
CA ILE A 153 7.78 18.15 29.76
C ILE A 153 6.68 19.00 29.13
N LYS A 154 6.90 19.42 27.89
CA LYS A 154 5.95 20.26 27.17
C LYS A 154 4.78 19.47 26.58
N TYR A 155 5.02 18.22 26.18
CA TYR A 155 4.05 17.37 25.51
C TYR A 155 3.94 16.03 26.26
N PRO A 156 3.04 15.92 27.26
CA PRO A 156 2.81 14.65 27.94
C PRO A 156 2.34 13.56 26.97
N SER A 157 2.63 12.30 27.30
CA SER A 157 2.18 11.16 26.50
C SER A 157 0.66 10.91 26.61
N ALA A 158 0.01 11.46 27.64
CA ALA A 158 -1.39 11.24 27.94
C ALA A 158 -2.32 11.74 26.83
N CYS A 159 -3.49 11.12 26.72
CA CYS A 159 -4.52 11.60 25.83
C CYS A 159 -5.04 12.94 26.32
N PRO A 160 -5.13 13.96 25.45
CA PRO A 160 -5.70 15.24 25.85
C PRO A 160 -7.24 15.22 25.93
N SER A 161 -7.88 14.12 25.51
CA SER A 161 -9.34 13.99 25.47
C SER A 161 -9.89 13.05 26.55
N CYS A 162 -9.09 12.20 27.17
CA CYS A 162 -9.54 11.29 28.23
C CYS A 162 -8.37 10.89 29.14
N ASP A 163 -8.63 10.14 30.21
CA ASP A 163 -7.64 9.82 31.24
C ASP A 163 -6.63 8.72 30.84
N GLU A 164 -6.51 8.38 29.55
CA GLU A 164 -5.52 7.42 29.08
C GLU A 164 -4.09 8.00 29.24
N PRO A 165 -3.19 7.35 29.97
CA PRO A 165 -1.84 7.86 30.23
C PRO A 165 -0.92 7.85 29.00
N SER A 166 -1.26 7.11 27.95
CA SER A 166 -0.47 7.05 26.71
C SER A 166 -1.36 6.99 25.47
N GLU A 167 -1.56 8.13 24.80
CA GLU A 167 -2.26 8.20 23.52
C GLU A 167 -1.38 7.69 22.37
N ASP A 168 -1.65 6.48 21.90
CA ASP A 168 -1.09 5.96 20.65
C ASP A 168 -2.08 6.06 19.47
N SER A 169 -1.66 5.63 18.28
CA SER A 169 -2.52 5.71 17.09
C SER A 169 -3.78 4.84 17.16
N LYS A 170 -3.81 3.79 17.99
CA LYS A 170 -5.02 2.97 18.19
C LYS A 170 -5.96 3.69 19.14
N HIS A 171 -5.45 4.18 20.27
CA HIS A 171 -6.22 4.96 21.23
C HIS A 171 -6.81 6.21 20.56
N TYR A 172 -6.03 6.93 19.76
CA TYR A 172 -6.49 8.09 19.00
C TYR A 172 -7.80 7.82 18.21
N LEU A 173 -7.88 6.65 17.57
CA LEU A 173 -9.07 6.23 16.82
C LEU A 173 -10.17 5.64 17.72
N ALA A 174 -9.83 4.98 18.83
CA ALA A 174 -10.80 4.30 19.71
C ALA A 174 -11.14 5.08 20.99
N CYS A 175 -10.70 6.34 21.10
CA CYS A 175 -10.81 7.14 22.33
C CYS A 175 -12.28 7.23 22.80
N PRO A 176 -12.57 6.97 24.09
CA PRO A 176 -13.94 6.92 24.61
C PRO A 176 -14.58 8.30 24.81
N ASN A 177 -13.81 9.38 24.67
CA ASN A 177 -14.28 10.75 24.84
C ASN A 177 -15.58 11.01 24.01
N PRO A 178 -16.61 11.67 24.58
CA PRO A 178 -17.87 11.92 23.88
C PRO A 178 -17.73 12.60 22.51
N GLU A 179 -16.82 13.55 22.37
CA GLU A 179 -16.56 14.23 21.09
C GLU A 179 -15.91 13.30 20.06
N ARG A 180 -15.01 12.41 20.51
CA ARG A 180 -14.45 11.34 19.67
C ARG A 180 -15.53 10.35 19.22
N ARG A 181 -16.49 10.04 20.10
CA ARG A 181 -17.62 9.16 19.77
C ARG A 181 -18.56 9.75 18.71
N LYS A 182 -18.66 11.08 18.57
CA LYS A 182 -19.38 11.71 17.45
C LYS A 182 -18.76 11.31 16.11
N TRP A 183 -17.43 11.26 16.03
CA TRP A 183 -16.74 10.75 14.83
C TRP A 183 -17.03 9.26 14.59
N HIS A 184 -17.05 8.42 15.64
CA HIS A 184 -17.45 7.01 15.48
C HIS A 184 -18.86 6.87 14.90
N ALA A 185 -19.81 7.68 15.36
CA ALA A 185 -21.18 7.67 14.85
C ALA A 185 -21.21 8.10 13.37
N ALA A 186 -20.54 9.21 13.02
CA ALA A 186 -20.43 9.68 11.64
C ALA A 186 -19.80 8.62 10.72
N LEU A 187 -18.71 7.99 11.16
CA LEU A 187 -18.04 6.90 10.44
C LEU A 187 -19.02 5.75 10.13
N LYS A 188 -19.75 5.28 11.15
CA LYS A 188 -20.74 4.20 10.97
C LYS A 188 -21.86 4.59 10.01
N THR A 189 -22.39 5.80 10.14
CA THR A 189 -23.47 6.31 9.28
C THR A 189 -23.01 6.43 7.83
N SER A 190 -21.86 7.03 7.56
CA SER A 190 -21.31 7.12 6.21
C SER A 190 -21.02 5.75 5.61
N LEU A 191 -20.40 4.84 6.37
CA LEU A 191 -20.14 3.48 5.90
C LEU A 191 -21.43 2.74 5.56
N ARG A 192 -22.49 2.91 6.37
CA ARG A 192 -23.82 2.36 6.09
C ARG A 192 -24.36 2.86 4.75
N HIS A 193 -24.45 4.18 4.56
CA HIS A 193 -24.94 4.77 3.32
C HIS A 193 -24.11 4.38 2.10
N ARG A 194 -22.80 4.28 2.26
CA ARG A 194 -21.90 3.83 1.19
C ARG A 194 -22.16 2.38 0.81
N CYS A 195 -22.35 1.49 1.79
CA CYS A 195 -22.71 0.10 1.50
C CYS A 195 -24.09 0.02 0.81
N GLU A 196 -25.09 0.75 1.29
CA GLU A 196 -26.42 0.82 0.68
C GLU A 196 -26.35 1.31 -0.79
N SER A 197 -25.64 2.41 -1.06
CA SER A 197 -25.47 2.91 -2.43
C SER A 197 -24.72 1.94 -3.35
N ALA A 198 -23.83 1.13 -2.79
CA ALA A 198 -23.04 0.12 -3.48
C ALA A 198 -23.70 -1.27 -3.50
N ASP A 199 -24.99 -1.38 -3.13
CA ASP A 199 -25.71 -2.66 -3.07
C ASP A 199 -24.92 -3.73 -2.28
N ALA A 200 -24.31 -3.32 -1.17
CA ALA A 200 -23.50 -4.14 -0.28
C ALA A 200 -24.14 -4.21 1.11
N ASP A 201 -24.01 -5.34 1.79
CA ASP A 201 -24.52 -5.49 3.16
C ASP A 201 -23.59 -4.79 4.17
N PRO A 202 -24.01 -3.68 4.82
CA PRO A 202 -23.19 -2.99 5.82
C PRO A 202 -23.04 -3.76 7.12
N ALA A 203 -23.90 -4.74 7.40
CA ALA A 203 -24.06 -5.32 8.73
C ALA A 203 -22.74 -5.92 9.24
N LEU A 204 -22.06 -6.70 8.39
CA LEU A 204 -20.80 -7.35 8.77
C LEU A 204 -19.68 -6.35 9.06
N LEU A 205 -19.55 -5.34 8.21
CA LEU A 205 -18.53 -4.31 8.34
C LEU A 205 -18.73 -3.54 9.65
N LEU A 206 -19.96 -3.05 9.86
CA LEU A 206 -20.32 -2.30 11.05
C LEU A 206 -20.21 -3.15 12.31
N TRP A 207 -20.50 -4.45 12.23
CA TRP A 207 -20.39 -5.36 13.36
C TRP A 207 -18.96 -5.50 13.86
N GLY A 208 -18.01 -5.80 12.98
CA GLY A 208 -16.60 -5.90 13.39
C GLY A 208 -15.99 -4.57 13.83
N LEU A 209 -16.35 -3.47 13.15
CA LEU A 209 -15.95 -2.12 13.57
C LEU A 209 -16.48 -1.77 14.97
N ASN A 210 -17.75 -2.09 15.28
CA ASN A 210 -18.34 -1.83 16.59
C ASN A 210 -17.62 -2.59 17.70
N HIS A 211 -17.34 -3.87 17.50
CA HIS A 211 -16.61 -4.68 18.47
C HIS A 211 -15.20 -4.12 18.72
N TRP A 212 -14.48 -3.73 17.67
CA TRP A 212 -13.16 -3.11 17.81
C TRP A 212 -13.22 -1.78 18.57
N LEU A 213 -14.16 -0.89 18.22
CA LEU A 213 -14.32 0.42 18.88
C LEU A 213 -14.69 0.28 20.37
N GLN A 214 -15.41 -0.77 20.73
CA GLN A 214 -15.80 -1.05 22.12
C GLN A 214 -14.77 -1.88 22.89
N GLY A 215 -13.72 -2.35 22.23
CA GLY A 215 -12.76 -3.29 22.83
C GLY A 215 -13.37 -4.64 23.21
N THR A 216 -14.48 -5.04 22.59
CA THR A 216 -15.18 -6.29 22.90
C THR A 216 -14.83 -7.39 21.90
N PRO A 217 -14.72 -8.66 22.35
CA PRO A 217 -14.49 -9.76 21.44
C PRO A 217 -15.71 -9.99 20.54
N ILE A 218 -15.45 -10.42 19.31
CA ILE A 218 -16.50 -10.79 18.36
C ILE A 218 -17.09 -12.16 18.76
N PRO A 219 -18.41 -12.28 19.04
CA PRO A 219 -19.01 -13.53 19.50
C PRO A 219 -18.93 -14.67 18.47
N ALA A 220 -18.22 -15.75 18.81
CA ALA A 220 -17.99 -16.88 17.89
C ALA A 220 -19.28 -17.59 17.45
N HIS A 221 -20.26 -17.73 18.35
CA HIS A 221 -21.52 -18.44 18.11
C HIS A 221 -22.50 -17.69 17.19
N ARG A 222 -22.19 -16.44 16.79
CA ARG A 222 -23.05 -15.61 15.95
C ARG A 222 -22.53 -15.44 14.53
N ILE A 223 -21.54 -16.25 14.12
CA ILE A 223 -20.88 -16.12 12.82
C ILE A 223 -21.50 -17.14 11.85
N PRO A 224 -22.32 -16.72 10.87
CA PRO A 224 -22.72 -17.58 9.78
C PRO A 224 -21.50 -18.16 9.04
N GLU A 225 -21.57 -19.43 8.66
CA GLU A 225 -20.50 -20.13 7.93
C GLU A 225 -20.04 -19.34 6.69
N ARG A 226 -20.99 -18.75 5.94
CA ARG A 226 -20.72 -17.92 4.76
C ARG A 226 -19.75 -16.76 4.98
N ILE A 227 -19.70 -16.19 6.19
CA ILE A 227 -18.84 -15.05 6.51
C ILE A 227 -17.66 -15.44 7.39
N ALA A 228 -17.61 -16.69 7.88
CA ALA A 228 -16.59 -17.15 8.81
C ALA A 228 -15.18 -16.99 8.26
N HIS A 229 -14.97 -17.35 6.99
CA HIS A 229 -13.66 -17.23 6.34
C HIS A 229 -13.19 -15.77 6.25
N LEU A 230 -14.07 -14.87 5.80
CA LEU A 230 -13.77 -13.44 5.73
C LEU A 230 -13.46 -12.87 7.11
N LEU A 231 -14.29 -13.19 8.10
CA LEU A 231 -14.14 -12.67 9.44
C LEU A 231 -12.85 -13.16 10.10
N HIS A 232 -12.53 -14.44 9.93
CA HIS A 232 -11.27 -15.01 10.38
C HIS A 232 -10.08 -14.28 9.74
N SER A 233 -10.08 -14.17 8.41
CA SER A 233 -9.06 -13.44 7.65
C SER A 233 -8.90 -11.99 8.14
N GLN A 234 -9.99 -11.22 8.22
CA GLN A 234 -9.95 -9.82 8.63
C GLN A 234 -9.53 -9.66 10.09
N THR A 235 -9.90 -10.59 10.97
CA THR A 235 -9.48 -10.59 12.37
C THR A 235 -7.99 -10.90 12.50
N THR A 236 -7.47 -11.84 11.70
CA THR A 236 -6.02 -12.13 11.61
C THR A 236 -5.23 -10.94 11.06
N ILE A 237 -5.77 -10.20 10.09
CA ILE A 237 -5.20 -8.92 9.63
C ILE A 237 -5.29 -7.85 10.73
N GLY A 238 -6.39 -7.86 11.50
CA GLY A 238 -6.69 -6.94 12.59
C GLY A 238 -7.62 -5.79 12.19
N TRP A 239 -8.55 -5.46 13.08
CA TRP A 239 -9.53 -4.39 12.86
C TRP A 239 -8.95 -2.96 12.95
N TYR A 240 -7.81 -2.78 13.62
CA TYR A 240 -7.06 -1.54 13.48
C TYR A 240 -6.55 -1.35 12.03
N ASN A 241 -6.06 -2.42 11.39
CA ASN A 241 -5.60 -2.38 10.01
C ASN A 241 -6.76 -2.15 9.02
N PHE A 242 -7.99 -2.56 9.37
CA PHE A 242 -9.20 -2.20 8.61
C PHE A 242 -9.38 -0.68 8.48
N LEU A 243 -9.18 0.09 9.56
CA LEU A 243 -9.22 1.56 9.53
C LEU A 243 -8.04 2.18 8.76
N LEU A 244 -6.94 1.44 8.62
CA LEU A 244 -5.82 1.79 7.73
C LEU A 244 -6.07 1.38 6.27
N GLY A 245 -7.30 0.96 5.92
CA GLY A 245 -7.65 0.53 4.57
C GLY A 245 -6.98 -0.75 4.13
N ARG A 246 -6.49 -1.59 5.07
CA ARG A 246 -5.89 -2.90 4.79
C ARG A 246 -6.93 -3.99 4.99
N TRP A 247 -7.83 -4.07 4.03
CA TRP A 247 -8.98 -4.98 4.07
C TRP A 247 -8.61 -6.34 3.50
N SER A 248 -9.24 -7.39 4.00
CA SER A 248 -9.14 -8.73 3.42
C SER A 248 -9.63 -8.78 1.96
N LYS A 249 -8.92 -9.48 1.08
CA LYS A 249 -9.40 -9.76 -0.30
C LYS A 249 -10.71 -10.55 -0.34
N HIS A 250 -11.07 -11.22 0.76
CA HIS A 250 -12.32 -11.98 0.86
C HIS A 250 -13.57 -11.10 0.90
N TRP A 251 -13.45 -9.79 1.20
CA TRP A 251 -14.56 -8.85 1.10
C TRP A 251 -15.15 -8.81 -0.31
N THR A 252 -14.28 -8.84 -1.33
CA THR A 252 -14.68 -8.88 -2.74
C THR A 252 -15.46 -10.16 -3.07
N THR A 253 -15.02 -11.30 -2.52
CA THR A 253 -15.69 -12.58 -2.76
C THR A 253 -17.09 -12.58 -2.16
N LEU A 254 -17.22 -12.12 -0.91
CA LEU A 254 -18.52 -12.03 -0.24
C LEU A 254 -19.48 -11.08 -0.97
N GLN A 255 -18.98 -9.94 -1.45
CA GLN A 255 -19.80 -8.99 -2.20
C GLN A 255 -20.34 -9.62 -3.50
N LEU A 256 -19.50 -10.34 -4.23
CA LEU A 256 -19.94 -11.03 -5.46
C LEU A 256 -21.00 -12.10 -5.16
N GLN A 257 -20.83 -12.88 -4.09
CA GLN A 257 -21.82 -13.86 -3.64
C GLN A 257 -23.14 -13.21 -3.24
N TYR A 258 -23.10 -12.06 -2.57
CA TYR A 258 -24.28 -11.28 -2.21
C TYR A 258 -25.05 -10.84 -3.45
N LEU A 259 -24.37 -10.19 -4.41
CA LEU A 259 -25.00 -9.72 -5.64
C LEU A 259 -25.64 -10.88 -6.43
N GLN A 260 -24.95 -12.02 -6.52
CA GLN A 260 -25.48 -13.22 -7.19
C GLN A 260 -26.73 -13.75 -6.51
N ARG A 261 -26.72 -13.87 -5.17
CA ARG A 261 -27.84 -14.41 -4.39
C ARG A 261 -29.11 -13.59 -4.53
N TYR A 262 -28.98 -12.26 -4.57
CA TYR A 262 -30.12 -11.35 -4.67
C TYR A 262 -30.43 -10.93 -6.11
N HIS A 263 -29.80 -11.59 -7.10
CA HIS A 263 -29.96 -11.28 -8.53
C HIS A 263 -29.75 -9.79 -8.86
N ILE A 264 -28.82 -9.15 -8.15
CA ILE A 264 -28.46 -7.74 -8.36
C ILE A 264 -27.42 -7.68 -9.49
N GLU A 265 -27.69 -6.86 -10.49
CA GLU A 265 -26.79 -6.64 -11.61
C GLU A 265 -25.44 -6.06 -11.15
N VAL A 266 -24.34 -6.67 -11.62
CA VAL A 266 -22.99 -6.18 -11.36
C VAL A 266 -22.72 -4.92 -12.18
N LYS A 267 -22.55 -3.81 -11.48
CA LYS A 267 -22.28 -2.45 -11.97
C LYS A 267 -20.92 -1.97 -11.45
N ASN A 268 -20.40 -0.90 -12.06
CA ASN A 268 -19.16 -0.27 -11.61
C ASN A 268 -19.19 0.15 -10.12
N LYS A 269 -20.37 0.50 -9.60
CA LYS A 269 -20.56 0.92 -8.20
C LYS A 269 -20.56 -0.22 -7.18
N ASN A 270 -20.83 -1.47 -7.58
CA ASN A 270 -21.08 -2.58 -6.65
C ASN A 270 -20.16 -3.81 -6.85
N HIS A 271 -19.39 -3.87 -7.94
CA HIS A 271 -18.35 -4.90 -8.12
C HIS A 271 -17.16 -4.69 -7.16
N GLY A 272 -16.44 -5.75 -6.77
CA GLY A 272 -15.44 -5.75 -5.69
C GLY A 272 -14.35 -4.66 -5.67
N LEU A 273 -14.15 -3.92 -6.75
CA LEU A 273 -13.31 -2.71 -6.74
C LEU A 273 -13.98 -1.50 -6.07
N SER A 274 -15.30 -1.53 -5.81
CA SER A 274 -16.03 -0.52 -5.04
C SER A 274 -15.66 -0.52 -3.56
N LEU A 275 -15.02 -1.58 -3.06
CA LEU A 275 -14.43 -1.62 -1.72
C LEU A 275 -13.34 -0.56 -1.57
N SER A 276 -12.59 -0.22 -2.63
CA SER A 276 -11.65 0.91 -2.60
C SER A 276 -12.38 2.21 -2.28
N SER A 277 -13.59 2.38 -2.79
CA SER A 277 -14.39 3.56 -2.49
C SER A 277 -14.85 3.57 -1.03
N ASN A 278 -15.07 2.41 -0.38
CA ASN A 278 -15.34 2.37 1.06
C ASN A 278 -14.10 2.71 1.87
N ILE A 279 -12.91 2.28 1.43
CA ILE A 279 -11.64 2.70 2.02
C ILE A 279 -11.45 4.22 1.86
N ASP A 280 -11.80 4.79 0.70
CA ASP A 280 -11.77 6.24 0.47
C ASP A 280 -12.66 6.99 1.49
N GLU A 281 -13.86 6.45 1.77
CA GLU A 281 -14.77 7.02 2.77
C GLU A 281 -14.15 7.02 4.17
N VAL A 282 -13.56 5.89 4.58
CA VAL A 282 -12.85 5.77 5.86
C VAL A 282 -11.74 6.82 5.94
N PHE A 283 -10.91 6.94 4.91
CA PHE A 283 -9.80 7.90 4.87
C PHE A 283 -10.30 9.35 4.86
N HIS A 284 -11.37 9.63 4.12
CA HIS A 284 -11.97 10.95 4.07
C HIS A 284 -12.47 11.36 5.45
N LEU A 285 -13.25 10.51 6.11
CA LEU A 285 -13.80 10.78 7.44
C LEU A 285 -12.75 10.88 8.53
N ILE A 286 -11.68 10.08 8.48
CA ILE A 286 -10.57 10.21 9.44
C ILE A 286 -9.88 11.57 9.28
N ARG A 287 -9.77 12.06 8.04
CA ARG A 287 -9.14 13.35 7.75
C ARG A 287 -10.04 14.55 8.07
N THR A 288 -11.34 14.45 7.79
CA THR A 288 -12.31 15.54 7.98
C THR A 288 -12.96 15.54 9.36
N ALA A 289 -12.66 14.54 10.19
CA ALA A 289 -13.02 14.56 11.59
C ALA A 289 -12.57 15.90 12.20
N PRO A 290 -13.47 16.65 12.86
CA PRO A 290 -13.22 18.03 13.25
C PRO A 290 -11.91 18.16 14.04
N PRO A 291 -11.02 19.08 13.62
CA PRO A 291 -9.68 19.23 14.21
C PRO A 291 -9.71 19.66 15.68
N ASP A 292 -10.81 20.25 16.15
CA ASP A 292 -10.94 20.77 17.51
C ASP A 292 -10.83 19.71 18.59
N ASN A 293 -10.97 18.44 18.23
CA ASN A 293 -10.76 17.36 19.17
C ASN A 293 -9.52 16.53 18.84
N LEU A 294 -9.10 16.36 17.58
CA LEU A 294 -8.07 15.37 17.21
C LEU A 294 -6.61 15.84 17.29
N THR A 295 -6.34 17.06 17.77
CA THR A 295 -5.03 17.42 18.36
C THR A 295 -5.13 18.82 18.99
N PRO A 296 -5.20 18.99 20.31
CA PRO A 296 -4.84 20.25 20.93
C PRO A 296 -3.31 20.30 21.04
N THR A 297 -2.60 20.47 19.92
CA THR A 297 -1.15 20.76 19.97
C THR A 297 -0.48 21.28 18.69
N MET A 298 -1.20 21.47 17.58
CA MET A 298 -0.62 22.12 16.38
C MET A 298 -1.29 23.44 15.96
N ALA A 299 -2.30 23.91 16.71
CA ALA A 299 -2.99 25.17 16.44
C ALA A 299 -2.19 26.45 16.81
N SER A 300 -0.92 26.35 17.24
CA SER A 300 -0.07 27.54 17.50
C SER A 300 0.98 27.85 16.42
N ARG A 301 0.90 27.24 15.23
CA ARG A 301 1.76 27.62 14.09
C ARG A 301 1.00 27.66 12.77
N GLN A 302 -0.04 28.48 12.69
CA GLN A 302 -0.31 29.21 11.46
C GLN A 302 0.42 30.54 11.57
N ARG A 303 1.64 30.62 11.03
CA ARG A 303 2.27 31.92 10.80
C ARG A 303 1.42 32.63 9.74
N THR A 304 0.95 33.81 10.10
CA THR A 304 0.47 34.84 9.20
C THR A 304 1.43 35.00 8.01
N PRO A 305 0.93 35.09 6.76
CA PRO A 305 1.77 35.30 5.60
C PRO A 305 2.21 36.76 5.53
N THR A 306 3.36 37.09 6.09
CA THR A 306 4.10 38.28 5.63
C THR A 306 4.88 37.91 4.38
N GLN A 307 4.48 38.54 3.28
CA GLN A 307 5.15 38.49 1.98
C GLN A 307 6.63 38.84 2.13
N THR A 308 7.52 37.88 1.90
CA THR A 308 8.81 38.17 1.26
C THR A 308 9.30 36.92 0.54
N THR A 309 9.32 37.01 -0.78
CA THR A 309 9.85 36.05 -1.73
C THR A 309 11.36 35.88 -1.53
N ARG A 310 11.84 34.63 -1.33
CA ARG A 310 13.15 34.10 -1.78
C ARG A 310 13.23 32.58 -1.57
N PRO A 311 14.01 31.86 -2.39
CA PRO A 311 13.81 30.43 -2.66
C PRO A 311 14.33 29.52 -1.54
N ILE A 312 13.59 28.42 -1.32
CA ILE A 312 13.86 27.39 -0.31
C ILE A 312 15.09 26.57 -0.74
N ASN A 313 16.20 26.78 -0.04
CA ASN A 313 17.36 25.90 -0.06
C ASN A 313 17.05 24.68 0.82
N THR A 314 17.14 23.49 0.25
CA THR A 314 16.83 22.23 0.93
C THR A 314 18.09 21.72 1.65
N TYR A 315 18.16 21.92 2.96
CA TYR A 315 19.08 21.19 3.84
C TYR A 315 18.32 20.75 5.09
N PHE A 316 18.29 19.42 5.31
CA PHE A 316 18.60 18.75 6.58
C PHE A 316 18.25 17.26 6.45
N LEU A 317 19.27 16.48 6.04
CA LEU A 317 19.41 15.05 6.34
C LEU A 317 20.30 14.95 7.60
N PRO A 318 20.12 13.96 8.47
CA PRO A 318 20.97 13.80 9.65
C PRO A 318 22.37 13.33 9.27
N HIS A 319 23.37 13.93 9.92
CA HIS A 319 24.80 13.71 9.73
C HIS A 319 25.20 12.23 9.87
N ARG A 320 26.00 11.76 8.92
CA ARG A 320 26.86 10.58 9.03
C ARG A 320 27.91 10.85 10.12
N ILE A 321 27.96 10.00 11.13
CA ILE A 321 29.12 9.89 12.03
C ILE A 321 30.20 9.10 11.26
N THR A 322 31.33 9.75 10.96
CA THR A 322 32.54 9.11 10.47
C THR A 322 33.44 8.71 11.64
N PRO A 323 34.05 7.51 11.64
CA PRO A 323 35.05 7.15 12.63
C PRO A 323 36.38 7.88 12.36
N PRO A 324 37.19 8.21 13.38
CA PRO A 324 38.47 8.90 13.20
C PRO A 324 39.57 7.96 12.71
N THR A 325 40.38 8.44 11.78
CA THR A 325 41.63 7.84 11.30
C THR A 325 42.74 8.06 12.35
N PRO A 326 43.61 7.07 12.64
CA PRO A 326 44.67 7.22 13.64
C PRO A 326 45.87 7.97 13.06
N THR A 327 46.28 9.05 13.75
CA THR A 327 47.59 9.69 13.60
C THR A 327 48.65 8.85 14.31
N MET A 328 49.71 8.51 13.58
CA MET A 328 50.95 7.99 14.16
C MET A 328 51.67 9.12 14.90
N GLU A 329 52.02 8.90 16.16
CA GLU A 329 53.10 9.62 16.82
C GLU A 329 53.80 8.72 17.85
N THR A 330 55.09 8.99 17.96
CA THR A 330 56.21 8.19 18.44
C THR A 330 56.25 7.90 19.94
N THR A 331 56.81 6.73 20.25
CA THR A 331 57.28 6.21 21.54
C THR A 331 58.11 7.20 22.36
N THR A 332 57.83 7.28 23.67
CA THR A 332 58.87 7.39 24.72
C THR A 332 58.46 6.62 25.98
N THR A 333 59.36 5.75 26.39
CA THR A 333 59.33 4.82 27.53
C THR A 333 59.65 5.50 28.86
N THR A 334 58.89 5.22 29.92
CA THR A 334 59.42 5.22 31.30
C THR A 334 58.72 4.17 32.16
N ALA A 335 59.52 3.33 32.81
CA ALA A 335 59.12 2.17 33.59
C ALA A 335 58.78 2.49 35.06
N ARG A 336 57.87 1.71 35.66
CA ARG A 336 57.96 1.31 37.09
C ARG A 336 57.21 -0.01 37.39
N THR A 337 57.99 -0.96 37.88
CA THR A 337 57.77 -2.18 38.69
C THR A 337 56.70 -2.03 39.80
N THR A 338 55.96 -3.03 40.34
CA THR A 338 56.19 -4.49 40.54
C THR A 338 54.93 -5.18 41.13
N SER A 339 54.84 -6.51 40.92
CA SER A 339 54.17 -7.58 41.73
C SER A 339 52.62 -7.64 41.74
N THR A 340 51.92 -8.78 41.61
CA THR A 340 52.17 -10.20 41.96
C THR A 340 51.38 -11.20 41.08
N SER A 341 52.08 -12.22 40.56
CA SER A 341 51.81 -13.69 40.60
C SER A 341 50.44 -14.32 40.27
N ASN A 342 50.48 -15.12 39.19
CA ASN A 342 49.95 -16.49 38.97
C ASN A 342 48.78 -16.73 37.98
N ASN A 343 49.14 -17.49 36.94
CA ASN A 343 48.40 -17.98 35.76
C ASN A 343 48.07 -19.50 35.98
N PRO A 344 47.28 -20.24 35.15
CA PRO A 344 47.45 -20.32 33.69
C PRO A 344 46.17 -20.36 32.81
N THR A 345 46.21 -19.56 31.75
CA THR A 345 46.02 -19.91 30.32
C THR A 345 45.13 -21.11 29.92
N THR A 346 44.11 -20.87 29.07
CA THR A 346 43.98 -21.48 27.72
C THR A 346 43.00 -20.68 26.81
N ILE A 347 43.59 -19.83 25.96
CA ILE A 347 43.39 -19.64 24.51
C ILE A 347 41.96 -19.49 23.92
N ILE A 348 41.70 -18.27 23.43
CA ILE A 348 40.74 -17.89 22.38
C ILE A 348 41.38 -18.13 21.00
N PRO A 349 40.59 -18.48 19.95
CA PRO A 349 40.87 -17.96 18.62
C PRO A 349 39.82 -16.93 18.21
N THR A 350 40.29 -15.71 18.04
CA THR A 350 39.67 -14.61 17.31
C THR A 350 39.80 -14.89 15.83
N ASP A 351 38.69 -14.88 15.09
CA ASP A 351 38.74 -14.70 13.64
C ASP A 351 37.98 -13.43 13.26
N LYS A 352 38.74 -12.36 13.06
CA LYS A 352 38.35 -11.19 12.27
C LYS A 352 38.55 -11.55 10.80
N GLN A 353 37.50 -12.01 10.12
CA GLN A 353 37.49 -12.01 8.66
C GLN A 353 36.98 -10.64 8.16
N THR A 354 37.90 -9.78 7.71
CA THR A 354 38.33 -9.95 6.32
C THR A 354 37.34 -9.74 5.18
N LEU A 355 36.22 -9.01 5.28
CA LEU A 355 35.29 -8.93 4.13
C LEU A 355 35.90 -8.12 2.97
N THR A 356 36.44 -8.86 2.00
CA THR A 356 36.85 -8.41 0.67
C THR A 356 35.64 -8.05 -0.19
N ASN A 357 35.87 -7.25 -1.23
CA ASN A 357 34.88 -6.59 -2.11
C ASN A 357 34.05 -7.54 -3.03
N GLU A 358 33.73 -8.76 -2.59
CA GLU A 358 33.14 -9.81 -3.43
C GLU A 358 31.79 -10.36 -2.96
N GLN A 359 31.00 -9.58 -2.21
CA GLN A 359 29.63 -9.97 -1.79
C GLN A 359 28.51 -9.06 -2.32
N ILE A 360 28.76 -8.35 -3.43
CA ILE A 360 27.72 -7.66 -4.21
C ILE A 360 27.51 -8.42 -5.52
N ARG A 361 26.93 -9.63 -5.48
CA ARG A 361 26.35 -10.31 -6.66
C ARG A 361 25.60 -11.58 -6.23
N SER A 362 24.36 -11.43 -5.78
CA SER A 362 23.38 -12.53 -5.81
C SER A 362 21.94 -12.03 -5.64
N PHE A 363 21.30 -11.68 -6.75
CA PHE A 363 19.84 -11.72 -6.87
C PHE A 363 19.53 -12.29 -8.26
N PRO A 364 18.67 -13.33 -8.38
CA PRO A 364 18.39 -13.94 -9.66
C PRO A 364 17.39 -13.05 -10.43
N CYS A 365 17.92 -12.11 -11.20
CA CYS A 365 17.26 -11.67 -12.44
C CYS A 365 17.83 -12.55 -13.55
N HIS A 366 17.06 -13.50 -14.04
CA HIS A 366 17.44 -14.24 -15.25
C HIS A 366 17.33 -13.30 -16.45
N ILE A 367 18.47 -12.73 -16.83
CA ILE A 367 18.69 -12.21 -18.17
C ILE A 367 19.15 -13.41 -18.98
N THR A 368 18.31 -13.94 -19.86
CA THR A 368 18.72 -14.96 -20.83
C THR A 368 19.33 -14.26 -22.04
N PRO A 369 20.65 -14.35 -22.27
CA PRO A 369 21.24 -13.89 -23.52
C PRO A 369 20.86 -14.86 -24.66
N SER A 370 20.58 -14.32 -25.84
CA SER A 370 20.36 -15.11 -27.06
C SER A 370 21.65 -15.83 -27.49
N PRO A 371 21.57 -17.03 -28.10
CA PRO A 371 22.75 -17.69 -28.66
C PRO A 371 23.36 -16.85 -29.80
N PRO A 372 24.69 -16.86 -29.97
CA PRO A 372 25.35 -16.17 -31.07
C PRO A 372 24.95 -16.77 -32.42
N ARG A 373 24.93 -15.90 -33.43
CA ARG A 373 24.60 -16.24 -34.83
C ARG A 373 25.59 -17.22 -35.43
#